data_AF-A0AAV5BVB0-F1
#
_entry.id   AF-A0AAV5BVB0-F1
#
_cell.length_a   1.000
_cell.length_b   1.000
_cell.length_c   1.000
_cell.angle_alpha   90.00
_cell.angle_beta   90.00
_cell.angle_gamma   90.00
#
_symmetry.space_group_name_H-M   'P 1'
#
loop_
_entity.id
_entity.type
_entity.pdbx_description
1 polymer ?
#
loop_
_entity_poly.entity_id
_entity_poly.type
_entity_poly.pdbx_seq_one_letter_code
_entity_poly.pdbx_strand_id
1 'polypeptide(L)'
;MLRRDNEAAVSICTVNFHDKEHGTLLAVGTAKGLQFWPKRTLAGGFIHIYKFVDERKSLELLHKTQVDEVPLALCQFQGRLLAGVGSVLRLYDLGKRKLLRKCENKLFPRTIVSIHTYRDRIYVGDMQESFHYCKYRRDENQLYIFADDSVPRWLTAAQHIDFDTMAGADKFGNIYFARLPQDLSDEIEEDPTGGKIKWEQGKLNGAPNKVEEIVQFHVGDVVTCLQKASLIPGGGECLIYGTVMGSIGALLAFTSREDVDFFSHLEMHLRQEHPPLCGRDHMAYRSAYFPVKDVIDGDLCEQYPSLPTDMQRKIADELDRTPGEILKKLEDIRNKII
;
A
#
# COMPACT_ATOMS: atom_id res chain seq x y z
N MET A 1 23.69 5.24 -19.23
CA MET A 1 23.07 6.17 -20.21
C MET A 1 22.27 7.28 -19.51
N LEU A 2 21.39 6.95 -18.55
CA LEU A 2 20.49 7.90 -17.86
C LEU A 2 21.19 9.15 -17.25
N ARG A 3 22.35 8.99 -16.61
CA ARG A 3 23.05 10.11 -15.92
C ARG A 3 23.55 11.24 -16.82
N ARG A 4 23.71 11.04 -18.13
CA ARG A 4 24.33 12.04 -19.03
C ARG A 4 23.36 13.13 -19.52
N ASP A 5 22.05 12.88 -19.46
CA ASP A 5 21.02 13.79 -20.00
C ASP A 5 20.14 14.45 -18.92
N ASN A 6 20.58 14.44 -17.66
CA ASN A 6 19.77 14.86 -16.51
C ASN A 6 18.42 14.10 -16.43
N GLU A 7 18.50 12.79 -16.63
CA GLU A 7 17.36 11.87 -16.59
C GLU A 7 17.49 10.92 -15.39
N ALA A 8 16.46 10.86 -14.55
CA ALA A 8 16.41 10.06 -13.35
C ALA A 8 15.33 8.97 -13.46
N ALA A 9 15.64 7.75 -13.03
CA ALA A 9 14.65 6.70 -12.88
C ALA A 9 13.76 6.97 -11.66
N VAL A 10 12.46 6.75 -11.80
CA VAL A 10 11.45 7.03 -10.78
C VAL A 10 10.53 5.84 -10.50
N SER A 11 10.44 4.89 -11.42
CA SER A 11 9.63 3.68 -11.27
C SER A 11 10.21 2.53 -12.09
N ILE A 12 9.91 1.30 -11.67
CA ILE A 12 10.43 0.09 -12.30
C ILE A 12 9.43 -1.06 -12.14
N CYS A 13 9.29 -1.89 -13.16
CA CYS A 13 8.43 -3.07 -13.13
C CYS A 13 8.90 -4.09 -14.17
N THR A 14 8.77 -5.39 -13.88
CA THR A 14 8.88 -6.44 -14.88
C THR A 14 7.52 -6.65 -15.55
N VAL A 15 7.52 -6.88 -16.87
CA VAL A 15 6.29 -7.07 -17.65
C VAL A 15 6.45 -8.17 -18.67
N ASN A 16 5.49 -9.09 -18.69
CA ASN A 16 5.30 -10.07 -19.76
C ASN A 16 4.18 -9.57 -20.68
N PHE A 17 4.51 -9.16 -21.91
CA PHE A 17 3.51 -8.76 -22.89
C PHE A 17 2.82 -9.98 -23.53
N HIS A 18 1.66 -9.77 -24.16
CA HIS A 18 0.96 -10.83 -24.91
C HIS A 18 1.84 -11.43 -26.00
N ASP A 19 2.59 -10.58 -26.70
CA ASP A 19 3.63 -11.02 -27.60
C ASP A 19 4.79 -11.60 -26.79
N LYS A 20 4.99 -12.91 -26.93
CA LYS A 20 6.00 -13.67 -26.18
C LYS A 20 7.37 -13.63 -26.85
N GLU A 21 7.54 -12.92 -27.97
CA GLU A 21 8.80 -12.87 -28.73
C GLU A 21 10.03 -12.57 -27.84
N HIS A 22 9.88 -11.70 -26.84
CA HIS A 22 10.99 -11.27 -25.99
C HIS A 22 10.97 -11.84 -24.56
N GLY A 23 9.95 -12.63 -24.18
CA GLY A 23 9.78 -13.08 -22.81
C GLY A 23 9.53 -11.93 -21.82
N THR A 24 10.08 -12.05 -20.60
CA THR A 24 9.98 -10.99 -19.57
C THR A 24 10.84 -9.80 -19.94
N LEU A 25 10.23 -8.62 -19.96
CA LEU A 25 10.89 -7.33 -20.18
C LEU A 25 10.94 -6.51 -18.89
N LEU A 26 11.83 -5.53 -18.85
CA LEU A 26 11.95 -4.57 -17.76
C LEU A 26 11.49 -3.19 -18.25
N ALA A 27 10.45 -2.66 -17.63
CA ALA A 27 9.99 -1.30 -17.85
C ALA A 27 10.57 -0.36 -16.78
N VAL A 28 11.17 0.74 -17.20
CA VAL A 28 11.74 1.77 -16.31
C VAL A 28 11.16 3.12 -16.66
N GLY A 29 10.42 3.71 -15.73
CA GLY A 29 9.90 5.07 -15.83
C GLY A 29 10.96 6.07 -15.42
N THR A 30 11.11 7.14 -16.18
CA THR A 30 12.12 8.16 -15.97
C THR A 30 11.56 9.58 -16.16
N ALA A 31 12.23 10.55 -15.53
CA ALA A 31 11.95 11.98 -15.70
C ALA A 31 13.24 12.73 -16.05
N LYS A 32 13.15 13.63 -17.03
CA LYS A 32 14.24 14.50 -17.46
C LYS A 32 14.01 15.92 -16.97
N GLY A 33 15.06 16.53 -16.40
CA GLY A 33 15.02 17.93 -15.96
C GLY A 33 13.96 18.21 -14.90
N LEU A 34 13.69 17.24 -14.02
CA LEU A 34 12.70 17.37 -12.95
C LEU A 34 13.19 18.38 -11.91
N GLN A 35 12.43 19.44 -11.70
CA GLN A 35 12.63 20.39 -10.59
C GLN A 35 11.43 20.29 -9.65
N PHE A 36 11.70 20.23 -8.35
CA PHE A 36 10.65 20.13 -7.33
C PHE A 36 10.19 21.49 -6.80
N TRP A 37 11.13 22.43 -6.66
CA TRP A 37 10.93 23.75 -6.06
C TRP A 37 11.48 24.84 -7.00
N PRO A 38 10.87 26.04 -7.09
CA PRO A 38 9.68 26.54 -6.38
C PRO A 38 8.33 26.02 -6.91
N LYS A 39 8.31 25.55 -8.15
CA LYS A 39 7.15 24.88 -8.75
C LYS A 39 7.65 23.61 -9.43
N ARG A 40 6.89 22.53 -9.32
CA ARG A 40 7.22 21.28 -10.01
C ARG A 40 7.20 21.52 -11.53
N THR A 41 8.33 21.27 -12.18
CA THR A 41 8.49 21.34 -13.64
C THR A 41 9.28 20.12 -14.12
N LEU A 42 9.07 19.72 -15.37
CA LEU A 42 9.85 18.69 -16.04
C LEU A 42 10.13 19.09 -17.49
N ALA A 43 11.23 18.59 -18.04
CA ALA A 43 11.53 18.73 -19.46
C ALA A 43 10.91 17.58 -20.30
N GLY A 44 10.69 16.41 -19.69
CA GLY A 44 9.99 15.29 -20.33
C GLY A 44 9.99 14.02 -19.49
N GLY A 45 8.93 13.23 -19.56
CA GLY A 45 8.86 11.89 -18.97
C GLY A 45 9.12 10.82 -20.02
N PHE A 46 9.68 9.67 -19.63
CA PHE A 46 9.88 8.55 -20.55
C PHE A 46 9.62 7.20 -19.88
N ILE A 47 9.28 6.21 -20.69
CA ILE A 47 9.27 4.80 -20.30
C ILE A 47 10.25 4.08 -21.22
N HIS A 48 11.29 3.50 -20.62
CA HIS A 48 12.29 2.68 -21.29
C HIS A 48 11.90 1.22 -21.14
N ILE A 49 12.01 0.46 -22.22
CA ILE A 49 11.82 -0.99 -22.21
C ILE A 49 13.15 -1.65 -22.48
N TYR A 50 13.58 -2.52 -21.57
CA TYR A 50 14.79 -3.30 -21.67
C TYR A 50 14.48 -4.79 -21.78
N LYS A 51 15.30 -5.49 -22.55
CA LYS A 51 15.34 -6.94 -22.63
C LYS A 51 16.48 -7.47 -21.75
N PHE A 52 16.23 -8.55 -21.03
CA PHE A 52 17.28 -9.29 -20.34
C PHE A 52 18.07 -10.11 -21.36
N VAL A 53 19.40 -9.96 -21.38
CA VAL A 53 20.31 -10.75 -22.20
C VAL A 53 21.39 -11.39 -21.32
N ASP A 54 22.21 -12.28 -21.90
CA ASP A 54 23.27 -13.02 -21.20
C ASP A 54 22.79 -13.68 -19.88
N GLU A 55 21.71 -14.48 -19.95
CA GLU A 55 21.12 -15.14 -18.77
C GLU A 55 20.72 -14.15 -17.66
N ARG A 56 20.22 -12.95 -18.04
CA ARG A 56 19.79 -11.86 -17.15
C ARG A 56 20.91 -11.11 -16.45
N LYS A 57 22.15 -11.23 -16.92
CA LYS A 57 23.32 -10.49 -16.39
C LYS A 57 23.45 -9.09 -16.98
N SER A 58 22.82 -8.84 -18.12
CA SER A 58 22.89 -7.57 -18.85
C SER A 58 21.51 -7.16 -19.37
N LEU A 59 21.37 -5.86 -19.66
CA LEU A 59 20.14 -5.25 -20.16
C LEU A 59 20.41 -4.58 -21.50
N GLU A 60 19.60 -4.94 -22.50
CA GLU A 60 19.59 -4.32 -23.82
C GLU A 60 18.38 -3.40 -23.95
N LEU A 61 18.59 -2.14 -24.32
CA LEU A 61 17.48 -1.19 -24.54
C LEU A 61 16.76 -1.53 -25.85
N LEU A 62 15.46 -1.83 -25.77
CA LEU A 62 14.63 -2.03 -26.96
C LEU A 62 14.17 -0.69 -27.53
N HIS A 63 13.49 0.12 -26.72
CA HIS A 63 13.05 1.45 -27.13
C HIS A 63 12.76 2.37 -25.95
N LYS A 64 12.72 3.67 -26.22
CA LYS A 64 12.37 4.74 -25.29
C LYS A 64 11.09 5.43 -25.78
N THR A 65 10.05 5.45 -24.96
CA THR A 65 8.77 6.11 -25.28
C THR A 65 8.60 7.37 -24.46
N GLN A 66 8.39 8.51 -25.10
CA GLN A 66 8.10 9.77 -24.40
C GLN A 66 6.66 9.78 -23.87
N VAL A 67 6.47 10.34 -22.68
CA VAL A 67 5.19 10.57 -22.02
C VAL A 67 5.12 12.02 -21.51
N ASP A 68 3.90 12.49 -21.27
CA ASP A 68 3.63 13.92 -21.03
C ASP A 68 3.99 14.37 -19.59
N GLU A 69 3.99 13.44 -18.65
CA GLU A 69 4.24 13.67 -17.23
C GLU A 69 5.14 12.58 -16.64
N VAL A 70 5.51 12.72 -15.37
CA VAL A 70 6.36 11.73 -14.69
C VAL A 70 5.62 10.39 -14.48
N PRO A 71 6.14 9.26 -15.00
CA PRO A 71 5.53 7.94 -14.80
C PRO A 71 5.97 7.35 -13.45
N LEU A 72 5.31 7.73 -12.34
CA LEU A 72 5.70 7.30 -10.99
C LEU A 72 5.29 5.87 -10.64
N ALA A 73 4.34 5.28 -11.36
CA ALA A 73 3.91 3.91 -11.12
C ALA A 73 3.85 3.10 -12.42
N LEU A 74 4.37 1.88 -12.39
CA LEU A 74 4.32 0.92 -13.49
C LEU A 74 3.87 -0.43 -12.91
N CYS A 75 2.97 -1.12 -13.62
CA CYS A 75 2.48 -2.42 -13.18
C CYS A 75 2.15 -3.30 -14.39
N GLN A 76 2.55 -4.56 -14.36
CA GLN A 76 2.08 -5.54 -15.34
C GLN A 76 0.59 -5.80 -15.12
N PHE A 77 -0.18 -5.80 -16.21
CA PHE A 77 -1.60 -6.13 -16.17
C PHE A 77 -2.00 -6.91 -17.41
N GLN A 78 -2.42 -8.16 -17.23
CA GLN A 78 -3.03 -9.00 -18.28
C GLN A 78 -2.28 -9.00 -19.62
N GLY A 79 -0.96 -9.18 -19.63
CA GLY A 79 -0.18 -9.20 -20.88
C GLY A 79 0.15 -7.81 -21.44
N ARG A 80 0.00 -6.76 -20.65
CA ARG A 80 0.21 -5.35 -21.00
C ARG A 80 0.84 -4.59 -19.84
N LEU A 81 1.15 -3.32 -20.06
CA LEU A 81 1.74 -2.43 -19.05
C LEU A 81 0.74 -1.34 -18.66
N LEU A 82 0.38 -1.29 -17.37
CA LEU A 82 -0.24 -0.10 -16.78
C LEU A 82 0.84 0.90 -16.38
N ALA A 83 0.58 2.17 -16.64
CA ALA A 83 1.44 3.27 -16.23
C ALA A 83 0.62 4.42 -15.63
N GLY A 84 1.00 4.86 -14.44
CA GLY A 84 0.50 6.08 -13.80
C GLY A 84 1.38 7.24 -14.21
N VAL A 85 0.90 8.07 -15.14
CA VAL A 85 1.62 9.19 -15.74
C VAL A 85 0.96 10.49 -15.26
N GLY A 86 1.52 11.12 -14.23
CA GLY A 86 0.81 12.21 -13.55
C GLY A 86 -0.52 11.71 -12.98
N SER A 87 -1.63 12.35 -13.35
CA SER A 87 -3.00 11.95 -12.97
C SER A 87 -3.69 11.01 -13.96
N VAL A 88 -2.93 10.43 -14.89
CA VAL A 88 -3.49 9.62 -15.97
C VAL A 88 -3.03 8.17 -15.83
N LEU A 89 -3.99 7.26 -15.63
CA LEU A 89 -3.73 5.83 -15.73
C LEU A 89 -3.82 5.42 -17.20
N ARG A 90 -2.75 4.83 -17.75
CA ARG A 90 -2.66 4.42 -19.15
C ARG A 90 -2.38 2.94 -19.28
N LEU A 91 -3.05 2.29 -20.22
CA LEU A 91 -2.75 0.92 -20.64
C LEU A 91 -1.94 0.95 -21.93
N TYR A 92 -0.78 0.31 -21.91
CA TYR A 92 0.16 0.23 -23.01
C TYR A 92 0.36 -1.20 -23.48
N ASP A 93 0.53 -1.34 -24.78
CA ASP A 93 0.99 -2.57 -25.43
C ASP A 93 2.38 -2.36 -26.02
N LEU A 94 3.09 -3.45 -26.27
CA LEU A 94 4.43 -3.39 -26.82
C LEU A 94 4.37 -3.09 -28.33
N GLY A 95 5.18 -2.15 -28.79
CA GLY A 95 5.36 -1.87 -30.21
C GLY A 95 6.83 -1.88 -30.57
N LYS A 96 7.16 -2.09 -31.85
CA LYS A 96 8.55 -2.26 -32.31
C LYS A 96 9.47 -1.06 -32.03
N ARG A 97 8.91 0.16 -31.94
CA ARG A 97 9.67 1.41 -31.76
C ARG A 97 9.27 2.23 -30.53
N LYS A 98 8.10 1.94 -29.97
CA LYS A 98 7.52 2.65 -28.83
C LYS A 98 6.35 1.84 -28.26
N LEU A 99 5.98 2.12 -27.02
CA LEU A 99 4.74 1.63 -26.43
C LEU A 99 3.53 2.24 -27.14
N LEU A 100 2.50 1.43 -27.36
CA LEU A 100 1.26 1.83 -28.01
C LEU A 100 0.18 2.01 -26.95
N ARG A 101 -0.25 3.26 -26.71
CA ARG A 101 -1.35 3.56 -25.78
C ARG A 101 -2.64 2.95 -26.33
N LYS A 102 -3.27 2.07 -25.56
CA LYS A 102 -4.55 1.44 -25.89
C LYS A 102 -5.72 2.22 -25.32
N CYS A 103 -5.65 2.61 -24.05
CA CYS A 103 -6.65 3.42 -23.39
C CYS A 103 -6.06 4.20 -22.22
N GLU A 104 -6.81 5.18 -21.73
CA GLU A 104 -6.42 5.99 -20.58
C GLU A 104 -7.64 6.44 -19.79
N ASN A 105 -7.47 6.64 -18.48
CA ASN A 105 -8.41 7.31 -17.61
C ASN A 105 -7.71 8.51 -16.95
N LYS A 106 -8.34 9.69 -17.04
CA LYS A 106 -7.81 10.99 -16.59
C LYS A 106 -8.54 11.54 -15.36
N LEU A 107 -9.42 10.74 -14.76
CA LEU A 107 -10.29 11.16 -13.68
C LEU A 107 -9.63 11.07 -12.30
N PHE A 108 -8.35 10.69 -12.21
CA PHE A 108 -7.65 10.69 -10.93
C PHE A 108 -7.36 12.13 -10.49
N PRO A 109 -7.53 12.46 -9.20
CA PRO A 109 -7.44 13.85 -8.73
C PRO A 109 -6.03 14.45 -8.83
N ARG A 110 -5.01 13.69 -8.41
CA ARG A 110 -3.60 14.13 -8.35
C ARG A 110 -2.70 13.09 -9.01
N THR A 111 -1.47 12.95 -8.53
CA THR A 111 -0.46 12.10 -9.17
C THR A 111 -0.61 10.66 -8.68
N ILE A 112 -0.70 9.72 -9.61
CA ILE A 112 -0.66 8.29 -9.32
C ILE A 112 0.75 7.90 -8.87
N VAL A 113 0.88 7.30 -7.69
CA VAL A 113 2.15 6.89 -7.08
C VAL A 113 2.31 5.40 -6.90
N SER A 114 1.21 4.64 -6.88
CA SER A 114 1.25 3.18 -6.84
C SER A 114 0.15 2.57 -7.69
N ILE A 115 0.43 1.39 -8.25
CA ILE A 115 -0.55 0.58 -8.98
C ILE A 115 -0.34 -0.87 -8.56
N HIS A 116 -1.40 -1.48 -8.05
CA HIS A 116 -1.48 -2.91 -7.80
C HIS A 116 -2.60 -3.50 -8.65
N THR A 117 -2.51 -4.79 -8.94
CA THR A 117 -3.54 -5.48 -9.73
C THR A 117 -3.78 -6.86 -9.16
N TYR A 118 -5.03 -7.29 -9.15
CA TYR A 118 -5.40 -8.66 -8.87
C TYR A 118 -6.52 -9.06 -9.82
N ARG A 119 -6.26 -10.07 -10.66
CA ARG A 119 -7.15 -10.49 -11.76
C ARG A 119 -7.47 -9.34 -12.73
N ASP A 120 -8.67 -8.78 -12.65
CA ASP A 120 -9.19 -7.69 -13.48
C ASP A 120 -9.42 -6.39 -12.71
N ARG A 121 -9.24 -6.42 -11.38
CA ARG A 121 -9.27 -5.25 -10.51
C ARG A 121 -7.90 -4.59 -10.44
N ILE A 122 -7.91 -3.27 -10.50
CA ILE A 122 -6.73 -2.41 -10.45
C ILE A 122 -6.90 -1.47 -9.27
N TYR A 123 -5.90 -1.39 -8.40
CA TYR A 123 -5.88 -0.52 -7.23
C TYR A 123 -4.84 0.56 -7.48
N VAL A 124 -5.28 1.81 -7.46
CA VAL A 124 -4.46 2.97 -7.77
C VAL A 124 -4.28 3.80 -6.51
N GLY A 125 -3.05 4.01 -6.08
CA GLY A 125 -2.72 4.96 -5.02
C GLY A 125 -2.45 6.34 -5.61
N ASP A 126 -3.21 7.33 -5.13
CA ASP A 126 -3.01 8.74 -5.43
C ASP A 126 -2.14 9.41 -4.35
N MET A 127 -1.26 10.32 -4.76
CA MET A 127 -0.32 11.04 -3.89
C MET A 127 -0.98 11.79 -2.73
N GLN A 128 -2.27 12.14 -2.83
CA GLN A 128 -3.00 12.93 -1.84
C GLN A 128 -4.37 12.34 -1.50
N GLU A 129 -5.00 11.61 -2.42
CA GLU A 129 -6.39 11.15 -2.30
C GLU A 129 -6.49 9.63 -2.11
N SER A 130 -5.56 9.02 -1.36
CA SER A 130 -5.63 7.61 -0.95
C SER A 130 -5.82 6.63 -2.14
N PHE A 131 -6.62 5.58 -1.98
CA PHE A 131 -6.84 4.54 -2.96
C PHE A 131 -8.08 4.77 -3.83
N HIS A 132 -7.95 4.42 -5.11
CA HIS A 132 -9.01 4.39 -6.10
C HIS A 132 -9.04 2.99 -6.75
N TYR A 133 -10.20 2.34 -6.72
CA TYR A 133 -10.39 1.01 -7.26
C TYR A 133 -11.00 1.11 -8.65
N CYS A 134 -10.37 0.43 -9.60
CA CYS A 134 -10.67 0.51 -11.02
C CYS A 134 -10.89 -0.86 -11.64
N LYS A 135 -11.69 -0.90 -12.71
CA LYS A 135 -11.87 -2.08 -13.57
C LYS A 135 -11.55 -1.75 -15.02
N TYR A 136 -11.11 -2.76 -15.76
CA TYR A 136 -10.83 -2.67 -17.19
C TYR A 136 -11.89 -3.42 -18.01
N ARG A 137 -12.71 -2.68 -18.77
CA ARG A 137 -13.67 -3.26 -19.72
C ARG A 137 -12.96 -3.57 -21.03
N ARG A 138 -12.86 -4.85 -21.37
CA ARG A 138 -12.18 -5.31 -22.59
C ARG A 138 -12.90 -4.89 -23.86
N ASP A 139 -14.23 -5.01 -23.89
CA ASP A 139 -15.03 -4.76 -25.10
C ASP A 139 -15.01 -3.28 -25.52
N GLU A 140 -14.99 -2.37 -24.55
CA GLU A 140 -14.90 -0.93 -24.78
C GLU A 140 -13.45 -0.41 -24.73
N ASN A 141 -12.51 -1.27 -24.35
CA ASN A 141 -11.12 -0.92 -24.05
C ASN A 141 -11.07 0.35 -23.16
N GLN A 142 -11.79 0.31 -22.04
CA GLN A 142 -11.97 1.47 -21.14
C GLN A 142 -11.61 1.10 -19.70
N LEU A 143 -10.93 2.02 -19.03
CA LEU A 143 -10.68 1.98 -17.58
C LEU A 143 -11.69 2.88 -16.88
N TYR A 144 -12.32 2.41 -15.81
CA TYR A 144 -13.24 3.21 -15.00
C TYR A 144 -12.97 3.02 -13.51
N ILE A 145 -13.21 4.07 -12.72
CA ILE A 145 -13.11 4.06 -11.26
C ILE A 145 -14.49 3.72 -10.72
N PHE A 146 -14.60 2.71 -9.86
CA PHE A 146 -15.88 2.29 -9.27
C PHE A 146 -15.97 2.56 -7.77
N ALA A 147 -14.83 2.66 -7.09
CA ALA A 147 -14.77 3.05 -5.69
C ALA A 147 -13.51 3.88 -5.41
N ASP A 148 -13.58 4.74 -4.40
CA ASP A 148 -12.47 5.56 -3.90
C ASP A 148 -12.59 5.74 -2.38
N ASP A 149 -11.52 6.24 -1.77
CA ASP A 149 -11.53 6.61 -0.35
C ASP A 149 -12.37 7.87 -0.12
N SER A 150 -12.88 8.02 1.10
CA SER A 150 -13.57 9.24 1.53
C SER A 150 -12.63 10.26 2.15
N VAL A 151 -11.42 9.83 2.55
CA VAL A 151 -10.46 10.64 3.30
C VAL A 151 -9.17 10.82 2.49
N PRO A 152 -8.61 12.04 2.42
CA PRO A 152 -7.33 12.26 1.77
C PRO A 152 -6.18 11.64 2.57
N ARG A 153 -5.31 10.89 1.88
CA ARG A 153 -4.11 10.25 2.43
C ARG A 153 -2.92 10.56 1.54
N TRP A 154 -1.85 11.09 2.13
CA TRP A 154 -0.62 11.44 1.42
C TRP A 154 0.28 10.22 1.26
N LEU A 155 -0.13 9.32 0.36
CA LEU A 155 0.45 7.98 0.22
C LEU A 155 1.97 8.01 0.00
N THR A 156 2.68 7.25 0.83
CA THR A 156 4.12 6.98 0.71
C THR A 156 4.42 5.52 0.40
N ALA A 157 3.58 4.59 0.87
CA ALA A 157 3.68 3.18 0.59
C ALA A 157 2.29 2.56 0.45
N ALA A 158 2.20 1.50 -0.36
CA ALA A 158 0.96 0.76 -0.59
C ALA A 158 1.27 -0.72 -0.74
N GLN A 159 0.38 -1.58 -0.22
CA GLN A 159 0.48 -3.02 -0.35
C GLN A 159 -0.91 -3.62 -0.51
N HIS A 160 -1.08 -4.45 -1.55
CA HIS A 160 -2.27 -5.26 -1.72
C HIS A 160 -2.29 -6.39 -0.69
N ILE A 161 -3.37 -6.49 0.08
CA ILE A 161 -3.52 -7.46 1.17
C ILE A 161 -4.34 -8.67 0.71
N ASP A 162 -5.53 -8.39 0.18
CA ASP A 162 -6.48 -9.34 -0.38
C ASP A 162 -7.33 -8.66 -1.45
N PHE A 163 -8.35 -9.34 -1.98
CA PHE A 163 -9.16 -8.87 -3.10
C PHE A 163 -9.90 -7.54 -2.82
N ASP A 164 -10.21 -7.24 -1.57
CA ASP A 164 -11.00 -6.07 -1.21
C ASP A 164 -10.19 -5.04 -0.42
N THR A 165 -9.02 -5.43 0.07
CA THR A 165 -8.25 -4.67 1.05
C THR A 165 -6.88 -4.22 0.53
N MET A 166 -6.64 -2.92 0.61
CA MET A 166 -5.35 -2.29 0.42
C MET A 166 -4.83 -1.76 1.76
N ALA A 167 -3.56 -2.03 2.06
CA ALA A 167 -2.85 -1.34 3.14
C ALA A 167 -2.11 -0.13 2.56
N GLY A 168 -2.22 1.00 3.23
CA GLY A 168 -1.54 2.24 2.88
C GLY A 168 -0.75 2.80 4.05
N ALA A 169 0.28 3.57 3.72
CA ALA A 169 0.93 4.44 4.67
C ALA A 169 1.08 5.84 4.10
N ASP A 170 1.15 6.84 4.98
CA ASP A 170 1.20 8.24 4.57
C ASP A 170 2.43 9.00 5.11
N LYS A 171 2.66 10.18 4.51
CA LYS A 171 3.76 11.09 4.85
C LYS A 171 3.72 11.59 6.29
N PHE A 172 2.60 11.43 6.99
CA PHE A 172 2.43 11.83 8.37
C PHE A 172 2.70 10.70 9.36
N GLY A 173 3.16 9.53 8.88
CA GLY A 173 3.57 8.41 9.72
C GLY A 173 2.42 7.55 10.19
N ASN A 174 1.33 7.49 9.42
CA ASN A 174 0.22 6.58 9.69
C ASN A 174 0.30 5.33 8.80
N ILE A 175 -0.22 4.21 9.31
CA ILE A 175 -0.59 3.02 8.53
C ILE A 175 -2.10 2.84 8.67
N TYR A 176 -2.75 2.45 7.57
CA TYR A 176 -4.19 2.20 7.53
C TYR A 176 -4.53 1.09 6.53
N PHE A 177 -5.71 0.49 6.67
CA PHE A 177 -6.23 -0.49 5.72
C PHE A 177 -7.58 -0.02 5.22
N ALA A 178 -7.68 0.16 3.90
CA ALA A 178 -8.91 0.51 3.22
C ALA A 178 -9.50 -0.75 2.59
N ARG A 179 -10.76 -1.06 2.91
CA ARG A 179 -11.48 -2.24 2.44
C ARG A 179 -12.74 -1.83 1.70
N LEU A 180 -12.96 -2.44 0.54
CA LEU A 180 -14.26 -2.38 -0.13
C LEU A 180 -15.29 -3.22 0.65
N PRO A 181 -16.47 -2.69 1.00
CA PRO A 181 -17.53 -3.49 1.62
C PRO A 181 -17.86 -4.74 0.79
N GLN A 182 -18.08 -5.88 1.45
CA GLN A 182 -18.24 -7.17 0.78
C GLN A 182 -19.43 -7.18 -0.18
N ASP A 183 -20.60 -6.73 0.30
CA ASP A 183 -21.82 -6.69 -0.51
C ASP A 183 -21.62 -5.90 -1.81
N LEU A 184 -20.92 -4.77 -1.72
CA LEU A 184 -20.57 -3.96 -2.87
C LEU A 184 -19.58 -4.67 -3.80
N SER A 185 -18.57 -5.35 -3.25
CA SER A 185 -17.64 -6.15 -4.04
C SER A 185 -18.37 -7.21 -4.86
N ASP A 186 -19.29 -7.93 -4.22
CA ASP A 186 -20.10 -8.96 -4.87
C ASP A 186 -20.95 -8.36 -6.00
N GLU A 187 -21.60 -7.21 -5.78
CA GLU A 187 -22.35 -6.48 -6.83
C GLU A 187 -21.46 -6.07 -8.03
N ILE A 188 -20.23 -5.61 -7.78
CA ILE A 188 -19.26 -5.24 -8.82
C ILE A 188 -18.78 -6.46 -9.62
N GLU A 189 -18.65 -7.61 -8.97
CA GLU A 189 -18.25 -8.85 -9.64
C GLU A 189 -19.41 -9.49 -10.43
N GLU A 190 -20.65 -9.33 -9.98
CA GLU A 190 -21.86 -9.78 -10.69
C GLU A 190 -22.18 -8.93 -11.94
N ASP A 191 -21.63 -7.73 -12.06
CA ASP A 191 -21.65 -6.93 -13.30
C ASP A 191 -20.24 -6.81 -13.94
N PRO A 192 -19.73 -7.85 -14.60
CA PRO A 192 -18.43 -7.81 -15.29
C PRO A 192 -18.35 -6.72 -16.36
N THR A 193 -19.51 -6.31 -16.90
CA THR A 193 -19.57 -5.23 -17.88
C THR A 193 -19.46 -3.87 -17.21
N GLY A 194 -19.72 -3.72 -15.91
CA GLY A 194 -19.80 -2.43 -15.23
C GLY A 194 -20.83 -1.50 -15.87
N GLY A 195 -21.88 -2.06 -16.50
CA GLY A 195 -22.93 -1.32 -17.18
C GLY A 195 -23.77 -0.51 -16.20
N LYS A 196 -24.04 -1.05 -15.01
CA LYS A 196 -24.80 -0.38 -13.96
C LYS A 196 -23.99 0.76 -13.34
N ILE A 197 -22.79 0.45 -12.89
CA ILE A 197 -21.94 1.36 -12.11
C ILE A 197 -21.44 2.55 -12.94
N LYS A 198 -21.21 2.35 -14.24
CA LYS A 198 -20.71 3.42 -15.13
C LYS A 198 -21.62 4.65 -15.17
N TRP A 199 -22.93 4.47 -14.98
CA TRP A 199 -23.91 5.55 -15.03
C TRP A 199 -24.33 6.04 -13.65
N GLU A 200 -23.79 5.46 -12.58
CA GLU A 200 -24.07 5.92 -11.23
C GLU A 200 -23.43 7.28 -11.00
N GLN A 201 -24.19 8.16 -10.35
CA GLN A 201 -23.70 9.47 -9.98
C GLN A 201 -22.64 9.32 -8.88
N GLY A 202 -21.48 9.93 -9.11
CA GLY A 202 -20.41 9.97 -8.13
C GLY A 202 -20.86 10.57 -6.79
N LYS A 203 -20.32 10.04 -5.69
CA LYS A 203 -20.54 10.57 -4.33
C LYS A 203 -19.35 11.40 -3.90
N LEU A 204 -19.61 12.49 -3.18
CA LEU A 204 -18.56 13.37 -2.63
C LEU A 204 -17.55 13.87 -3.69
N ASN A 205 -18.03 14.21 -4.90
CA ASN A 205 -17.20 14.58 -6.05
C ASN A 205 -16.18 13.51 -6.50
N GLY A 206 -16.40 12.25 -6.15
CA GLY A 206 -15.54 11.12 -6.50
C GLY A 206 -16.31 9.96 -7.12
N ALA A 207 -15.86 8.73 -6.85
CA ALA A 207 -16.51 7.52 -7.33
C ALA A 207 -17.92 7.33 -6.69
N PRO A 208 -18.79 6.50 -7.30
CA PRO A 208 -20.12 6.24 -6.74
C PRO A 208 -20.09 5.46 -5.43
N ASN A 209 -19.00 4.74 -5.16
CA ASN A 209 -18.84 3.92 -3.98
C ASN A 209 -17.59 4.26 -3.18
N LYS A 210 -17.62 3.97 -1.88
CA LYS A 210 -16.56 4.31 -0.95
C LYS A 210 -15.98 3.06 -0.30
N VAL A 211 -14.66 3.05 -0.13
CA VAL A 211 -13.98 2.09 0.72
C VAL A 211 -14.06 2.54 2.18
N GLU A 212 -13.96 1.59 3.09
CA GLU A 212 -13.99 1.80 4.53
C GLU A 212 -12.61 1.57 5.13
N GLU A 213 -12.16 2.49 5.98
CA GLU A 213 -10.93 2.30 6.75
C GLU A 213 -11.24 1.36 7.92
N ILE A 214 -10.71 0.13 7.87
CA ILE A 214 -10.94 -0.90 8.89
C ILE A 214 -9.84 -0.95 9.95
N VAL A 215 -8.65 -0.44 9.64
CA VAL A 215 -7.49 -0.39 10.55
C VAL A 215 -6.87 1.00 10.45
N GLN A 216 -6.51 1.58 11.58
CA GLN A 216 -5.85 2.89 11.66
C GLN A 216 -4.83 2.90 12.80
N PHE A 217 -3.59 3.31 12.51
CA PHE A 217 -2.54 3.40 13.52
C PHE A 217 -1.49 4.46 13.18
N HIS A 218 -1.15 5.32 14.14
CA HIS A 218 -0.03 6.24 14.01
C HIS A 218 1.27 5.59 14.51
N VAL A 219 2.18 5.31 13.58
CA VAL A 219 3.51 4.74 13.87
C VAL A 219 4.40 5.79 14.54
N GLY A 220 4.32 7.04 14.07
CA GLY A 220 5.16 8.15 14.54
C GLY A 220 6.39 8.44 13.67
N ASP A 221 6.62 7.64 12.65
CA ASP A 221 7.64 7.87 11.63
C ASP A 221 7.09 7.55 10.24
N VAL A 222 7.64 8.19 9.22
CA VAL A 222 7.19 8.06 7.83
C VAL A 222 7.55 6.68 7.31
N VAL A 223 6.52 5.87 7.08
CA VAL A 223 6.67 4.54 6.48
C VAL A 223 6.95 4.68 4.99
N THR A 224 7.98 4.01 4.50
CA THR A 224 8.45 4.08 3.11
C THR A 224 8.22 2.81 2.32
N CYS A 225 7.99 1.68 2.99
CA CYS A 225 7.64 0.42 2.36
C CYS A 225 6.68 -0.38 3.24
N LEU A 226 5.84 -1.16 2.56
CA LEU A 226 4.92 -2.14 3.13
C LEU A 226 5.10 -3.44 2.33
N GLN A 227 5.24 -4.56 3.02
CA GLN A 227 5.43 -5.86 2.38
C GLN A 227 4.72 -6.94 3.18
N LYS A 228 3.78 -7.62 2.52
CA LYS A 228 3.17 -8.83 3.08
C LYS A 228 4.16 -9.99 2.91
N ALA A 229 4.52 -10.65 4.00
CA ALA A 229 5.50 -11.74 4.00
C ALA A 229 5.32 -12.69 5.20
N SER A 230 5.88 -13.89 5.07
CA SER A 230 6.14 -14.79 6.20
C SER A 230 7.66 -14.81 6.43
N LEU A 231 8.09 -14.51 7.66
CA LEU A 231 9.51 -14.40 8.01
C LEU A 231 10.11 -15.72 8.48
N ILE A 232 9.26 -16.66 8.91
CA ILE A 232 9.65 -17.99 9.38
C ILE A 232 9.04 -19.08 8.47
N PRO A 233 9.79 -20.14 8.10
CA PRO A 233 9.24 -21.23 7.31
C PRO A 233 8.02 -21.87 8.00
N GLY A 234 6.87 -21.80 7.34
CA GLY A 234 5.61 -22.36 7.86
C GLY A 234 4.86 -21.49 8.88
N GLY A 235 5.36 -20.29 9.19
CA GLY A 235 4.61 -19.33 10.02
C GLY A 235 3.58 -18.52 9.24
N GLY A 236 2.77 -17.78 9.98
CA GLY A 236 1.74 -16.90 9.43
C GLY A 236 2.30 -15.75 8.62
N GLU A 237 1.45 -15.17 7.77
CA GLU A 237 1.78 -13.93 7.06
C GLU A 237 1.57 -12.72 7.99
N CYS A 238 2.49 -11.76 7.92
CA CYS A 238 2.37 -10.47 8.57
C CYS A 238 2.64 -9.36 7.54
N LEU A 239 2.24 -8.13 7.89
CA LEU A 239 2.60 -6.95 7.11
C LEU A 239 3.84 -6.30 7.73
N ILE A 240 4.96 -6.40 7.05
CA ILE A 240 6.22 -5.77 7.45
C ILE A 240 6.27 -4.36 6.88
N TYR A 241 6.78 -3.41 7.67
CA TYR A 241 6.98 -2.03 7.23
C TYR A 241 8.37 -1.53 7.60
N GLY A 242 8.88 -0.60 6.79
CA GLY A 242 10.13 0.11 7.04
C GLY A 242 9.90 1.63 7.04
N THR A 243 10.63 2.36 7.89
CA THR A 243 10.45 3.81 8.06
C THR A 243 11.68 4.62 7.61
N VAL A 244 11.51 5.93 7.44
CA VAL A 244 12.60 6.85 7.05
C VAL A 244 13.75 6.85 8.06
N MET A 245 13.45 6.78 9.36
CA MET A 245 14.49 6.77 10.41
C MET A 245 15.12 5.37 10.63
N GLY A 246 14.73 4.38 9.82
CA GLY A 246 15.35 3.05 9.83
C GLY A 246 14.69 2.02 10.73
N SER A 247 13.51 2.30 11.30
CA SER A 247 12.73 1.29 12.02
C SER A 247 12.16 0.27 11.05
N ILE A 248 12.12 -0.99 11.50
CA ILE A 248 11.41 -2.09 10.84
C ILE A 248 10.37 -2.58 11.85
N GLY A 249 9.10 -2.62 11.46
CA GLY A 249 8.03 -3.12 12.30
C GLY A 249 7.14 -4.11 11.56
N ALA A 250 6.22 -4.72 12.30
CA ALA A 250 5.30 -5.72 11.79
C ALA A 250 3.89 -5.51 12.35
N LEU A 251 2.88 -5.72 11.50
CA LEU A 251 1.49 -5.87 11.91
C LEU A 251 1.10 -7.34 11.75
N LEU A 252 0.72 -7.98 12.84
CA LEU A 252 0.28 -9.36 12.89
C LEU A 252 -1.22 -9.41 13.15
N ALA A 253 -1.96 -10.13 12.31
CA ALA A 253 -3.38 -10.37 12.55
C ALA A 253 -3.56 -11.43 13.64
N PHE A 254 -4.40 -11.13 14.64
CA PHE A 254 -4.77 -12.13 15.64
C PHE A 254 -5.64 -13.23 15.03
N THR A 255 -5.45 -14.46 15.51
CA THR A 255 -6.18 -15.64 15.05
C THR A 255 -7.38 -15.98 15.93
N SER A 256 -7.47 -15.42 17.14
CA SER A 256 -8.54 -15.68 18.08
C SER A 256 -9.02 -14.38 18.73
N ARG A 257 -10.33 -14.31 19.01
CA ARG A 257 -10.92 -13.18 19.73
C ARG A 257 -10.41 -13.10 21.18
N GLU A 258 -10.12 -14.25 21.79
CA GLU A 258 -9.52 -14.33 23.11
C GLU A 258 -8.16 -13.63 23.18
N ASP A 259 -7.33 -13.74 22.14
CA ASP A 259 -6.06 -13.02 22.06
C ASP A 259 -6.29 -11.51 21.94
N VAL A 260 -7.24 -11.09 21.09
CA VAL A 260 -7.59 -9.67 20.94
C VAL A 260 -8.05 -9.09 22.27
N ASP A 261 -8.97 -9.76 22.96
CA ASP A 261 -9.48 -9.32 24.25
C ASP A 261 -8.34 -9.27 25.27
N PHE A 262 -7.51 -10.31 25.37
CA PHE A 262 -6.37 -10.33 26.29
C PHE A 262 -5.41 -9.16 26.06
N PHE A 263 -4.95 -8.96 24.82
CA PHE A 263 -3.95 -7.93 24.52
C PHE A 263 -4.54 -6.52 24.63
N SER A 264 -5.84 -6.34 24.34
CA SER A 264 -6.53 -5.06 24.52
C SER A 264 -6.58 -4.66 25.99
N HIS A 265 -6.89 -5.61 26.89
CA HIS A 265 -6.90 -5.34 28.32
C HIS A 265 -5.47 -5.12 28.85
N LEU A 266 -4.49 -5.93 28.41
CA LEU A 266 -3.08 -5.74 28.79
C LEU A 266 -2.58 -4.33 28.41
N GLU A 267 -2.83 -3.89 27.17
CA GLU A 267 -2.51 -2.54 26.71
C GLU A 267 -3.20 -1.48 27.58
N MET A 268 -4.49 -1.65 27.89
CA MET A 268 -5.24 -0.74 28.75
C MET A 268 -4.60 -0.59 30.13
N HIS A 269 -4.20 -1.69 30.79
CA HIS A 269 -3.53 -1.64 32.08
C HIS A 269 -2.16 -0.95 31.99
N LEU A 270 -1.36 -1.28 30.96
CA LEU A 270 -0.04 -0.70 30.77
C LEU A 270 -0.09 0.80 30.49
N ARG A 271 -1.11 1.29 29.80
CA ARG A 271 -1.30 2.73 29.62
C ARG A 271 -1.48 3.49 30.93
N GLN A 272 -2.05 2.85 31.96
CA GLN A 272 -2.30 3.47 33.26
C GLN A 272 -1.08 3.32 34.19
N GLU A 273 -0.51 2.13 34.25
CA GLU A 273 0.56 1.79 35.21
C GLU A 273 1.96 2.10 34.66
N HIS A 274 2.10 2.26 33.33
CA HIS A 274 3.34 2.61 32.66
C HIS A 274 3.14 3.71 31.60
N PRO A 275 2.77 4.93 32.02
CA PRO A 275 2.52 6.02 31.10
C PRO A 275 3.80 6.41 30.33
N PRO A 276 3.69 6.92 29.09
CA PRO A 276 4.84 7.33 28.31
C PRO A 276 5.72 8.37 29.04
N LEU A 277 7.04 8.16 28.99
CA LEU A 277 8.03 8.92 29.76
C LEU A 277 7.93 10.44 29.59
N CYS A 278 7.61 10.91 28.38
CA CYS A 278 7.52 12.34 28.06
C CYS A 278 6.16 12.97 28.42
N GLY A 279 5.31 12.28 29.19
CA GLY A 279 4.00 12.79 29.63
C GLY A 279 2.94 12.88 28.53
N ARG A 280 3.17 12.25 27.38
CA ARG A 280 2.18 12.16 26.30
C ARG A 280 1.20 11.04 26.62
N ASP A 281 -0.10 11.28 26.46
CA ASP A 281 -1.08 10.19 26.49
C ASP A 281 -0.87 9.25 25.30
N HIS A 282 -0.78 7.95 25.58
CA HIS A 282 -0.48 6.91 24.58
C HIS A 282 -1.55 6.86 23.48
N MET A 283 -2.83 6.93 23.85
CA MET A 283 -3.93 6.83 22.90
C MET A 283 -4.01 8.06 22.00
N ALA A 284 -3.80 9.25 22.57
CA ALA A 284 -3.69 10.50 21.83
C ALA A 284 -2.47 10.53 20.90
N TYR A 285 -1.40 9.80 21.22
CA TYR A 285 -0.25 9.63 20.32
C TYR A 285 -0.59 8.67 19.17
N ARG A 286 -1.08 7.46 19.45
CA ARG A 286 -1.47 6.49 18.42
C ARG A 286 -2.65 6.96 17.55
N SER A 287 -3.36 7.99 18.02
CA SER A 287 -4.46 8.68 17.31
C SER A 287 -4.10 10.08 16.80
N ALA A 288 -2.82 10.41 16.58
CA ALA A 288 -2.37 11.78 16.34
C ALA A 288 -3.09 12.51 15.18
N TYR A 289 -3.47 11.78 14.13
CA TYR A 289 -4.18 12.32 12.96
C TYR A 289 -5.58 11.73 12.82
N PHE A 290 -5.70 10.43 13.04
CA PHE A 290 -6.95 9.69 12.94
C PHE A 290 -7.06 8.77 14.16
N PRO A 291 -8.25 8.58 14.74
CA PRO A 291 -8.45 7.67 15.86
C PRO A 291 -7.90 6.28 15.57
N VAL A 292 -7.15 5.72 16.51
CA VAL A 292 -6.71 4.32 16.39
C VAL A 292 -7.93 3.41 16.20
N LYS A 293 -7.80 2.42 15.33
CA LYS A 293 -8.86 1.46 15.05
C LYS A 293 -8.26 0.09 14.82
N ASP A 294 -8.73 -0.89 15.60
CA ASP A 294 -8.41 -2.30 15.47
C ASP A 294 -6.91 -2.63 15.44
N VAL A 295 -6.11 -1.91 16.24
CA VAL A 295 -4.68 -2.17 16.47
C VAL A 295 -4.36 -2.06 17.96
N ILE A 296 -3.56 -3.00 18.44
CA ILE A 296 -3.00 -3.01 19.80
C ILE A 296 -1.50 -2.75 19.67
N ASP A 297 -0.97 -1.84 20.49
CA ASP A 297 0.44 -1.49 20.49
C ASP A 297 1.30 -2.56 21.18
N GLY A 298 1.83 -3.48 20.37
CA GLY A 298 2.75 -4.52 20.83
C GLY A 298 3.96 -3.97 21.57
N ASP A 299 4.52 -2.83 21.15
CA ASP A 299 5.70 -2.24 21.79
C ASP A 299 5.40 -1.75 23.21
N LEU A 300 4.17 -1.33 23.49
CA LEU A 300 3.73 -1.02 24.84
C LEU A 300 3.54 -2.32 25.65
N CYS A 301 2.85 -3.30 25.08
CA CYS A 301 2.63 -4.61 25.71
C CYS A 301 3.94 -5.29 26.13
N GLU A 302 4.99 -5.18 25.31
CA GLU A 302 6.31 -5.74 25.58
C GLU A 302 7.09 -5.03 26.71
N GLN A 303 6.58 -3.91 27.25
CA GLN A 303 7.15 -3.25 28.42
C GLN A 303 6.69 -3.88 29.74
N TYR A 304 5.69 -4.76 29.72
CA TYR A 304 5.22 -5.49 30.91
C TYR A 304 6.33 -6.12 31.77
N PRO A 305 7.36 -6.80 31.22
CA PRO A 305 8.44 -7.39 32.00
C PRO A 305 9.30 -6.37 32.76
N SER A 306 9.27 -5.10 32.34
CA SER A 306 10.04 -4.00 32.96
C SER A 306 9.36 -3.42 34.21
N LEU A 307 8.10 -3.77 34.45
CA LEU A 307 7.36 -3.33 35.62
C LEU A 307 7.90 -3.95 36.91
N PRO A 308 7.75 -3.28 38.07
CA PRO A 308 8.00 -3.91 39.37
C PRO A 308 7.16 -5.18 39.55
N THR A 309 7.70 -6.18 40.24
CA THR A 309 7.05 -7.50 40.43
C THR A 309 5.66 -7.42 41.03
N ASP A 310 5.42 -6.50 41.98
CA ASP A 310 4.10 -6.33 42.59
C ASP A 310 3.08 -5.76 41.59
N MET A 311 3.55 -4.93 40.66
CA MET A 311 2.72 -4.36 39.60
C MET A 311 2.35 -5.41 38.55
N GLN A 312 3.33 -6.24 38.16
CA GLN A 312 3.09 -7.40 37.30
C GLN A 312 2.02 -8.32 37.90
N ARG A 313 2.13 -8.65 39.19
CA ARG A 313 1.12 -9.49 39.88
C ARG A 313 -0.27 -8.87 39.87
N LYS A 314 -0.39 -7.58 40.19
CA LYS A 314 -1.69 -6.88 40.17
C LYS A 314 -2.35 -6.93 38.79
N ILE A 315 -1.61 -6.63 37.72
CA ILE A 315 -2.15 -6.69 36.35
C ILE A 315 -2.52 -8.15 35.98
N ALA A 316 -1.69 -9.11 36.37
CA ALA A 316 -1.96 -10.52 36.11
C ALA A 316 -3.24 -11.00 36.80
N ASP A 317 -3.44 -10.63 38.07
CA ASP A 317 -4.65 -10.93 38.83
C ASP A 317 -5.89 -10.29 38.18
N GLU A 318 -5.80 -9.04 37.71
CA GLU A 318 -6.90 -8.36 36.98
C GLU A 318 -7.25 -9.01 35.64
N LEU A 319 -6.29 -9.72 35.03
CA LEU A 319 -6.47 -10.48 33.79
C LEU A 319 -6.83 -11.96 34.03
N ASP A 320 -7.03 -12.37 35.30
CA ASP A 320 -7.23 -13.77 35.71
C ASP A 320 -6.11 -14.70 35.19
N ARG A 321 -4.86 -14.26 35.28
CA ARG A 321 -3.65 -14.97 34.81
C ARG A 321 -2.52 -14.86 35.83
N THR A 322 -1.47 -15.63 35.61
CA THR A 322 -0.20 -15.45 36.32
C THR A 322 0.77 -14.59 35.50
N PRO A 323 1.74 -13.89 36.13
CA PRO A 323 2.76 -13.14 35.39
C PRO A 323 3.53 -14.00 34.38
N GLY A 324 3.79 -15.28 34.71
CA GLY A 324 4.46 -16.21 33.81
C GLY A 324 3.64 -16.54 32.55
N GLU A 325 2.32 -16.65 32.67
CA GLU A 325 1.43 -16.86 31.51
C GLU A 325 1.40 -15.65 30.58
N ILE A 326 1.38 -14.44 31.13
CA ILE A 326 1.44 -13.19 30.35
C ILE A 326 2.75 -13.12 29.57
N LEU A 327 3.88 -13.35 30.25
CA LEU A 327 5.22 -13.35 29.62
C LEU A 327 5.30 -14.39 28.49
N LYS A 328 4.80 -15.61 28.75
CA LYS A 328 4.75 -16.66 27.74
C LYS A 328 3.91 -16.25 26.54
N LYS A 329 2.74 -15.63 26.76
CA LYS A 329 1.83 -15.22 25.67
C LYS A 329 2.42 -14.09 24.82
N LEU A 330 3.15 -13.15 25.43
CA LEU A 330 3.92 -12.12 24.73
C LEU A 330 5.00 -12.75 23.83
N GLU A 331 5.76 -13.69 24.38
CA GLU A 331 6.81 -14.43 23.65
C GLU A 331 6.22 -15.26 22.51
N ASP A 332 5.11 -15.97 22.74
CA ASP A 332 4.41 -16.80 21.74
C ASP A 332 3.94 -15.95 20.54
N ILE A 333 3.46 -14.72 20.76
CA ILE A 333 3.08 -13.81 19.67
C ILE A 333 4.32 -13.32 18.90
N ARG A 334 5.40 -12.96 19.60
CA ARG A 334 6.64 -12.54 18.95
C ARG A 334 7.23 -13.65 18.08
N ASN A 335 7.23 -14.89 18.56
CA ASN A 335 7.73 -16.07 17.84
C ASN A 335 6.87 -16.44 16.61
N LYS A 336 5.66 -15.88 16.46
CA LYS A 336 4.89 -15.99 15.21
C LYS A 336 5.40 -15.04 14.12
N ILE A 337 6.16 -14.02 14.51
CA ILE A 337 6.72 -13.00 13.60
C ILE A 337 8.17 -13.32 13.27
N ILE A 338 9.04 -13.60 14.25
CA ILE A 338 10.49 -13.77 14.06
C ILE A 338 11.04 -15.07 14.62
#